data_AF-A0AAD4MXI3-F1
#
_entry.id   AF-A0AAD4MXI3-F1
#
_cell.length_a   1.000
_cell.length_b   1.000
_cell.length_c   1.000
_cell.angle_alpha   90.00
_cell.angle_beta   90.00
_cell.angle_gamma   90.00
#
_symmetry.space_group_name_H-M   'P 1'
#
loop_
_entity.id
_entity.type
_entity.pdbx_description
1 polymer ?
#
loop_
_entity_poly.entity_id
_entity_poly.type
_entity_poly.pdbx_seq_one_letter_code
_entity_poly.pdbx_strand_id
1 'polypeptide(L)'
;MFKFLLKCTGLYFRRNEKNSFNLPNCFAILRISFLFLASLFGCLISIKRSLVYILYSLETASLDTFQGLGWHLQTLSSTIFLIYWQWNGTLEALYDKILLKNSVRLKRWSRVIRIVILISLSIILFNTSRHVVTNVIREVNNRKDSYGQIIIRAIRHLFVLQYAVVENITFCIFMISIGSLAIELSDFNHQLSEEFTTNRSSKIAENKVITAHQMLTHFKSYTHLTDKVGIADKIFNLYIFTMMACSLPTAIFAPINLIHSEWNIDLLFNTYDVLSSFYKLCGLCILPAQVFTQLKFTHSILNRQIPNWSEEDKRLTRTIKIFADSIAQSSDGITVGGMTVITKSMILTCLSMIVPYIVLCLQLKIGIIESSSLINQICLSAFDLRSEQSKCRLLSIFARIMCCNLSVSLTATVIPIIIALLLFNFDVEVYAIIPQAIGAYYSLRYTAAEREKLCVEWHATDPGTANLYLPACPPNVELADNDPDFARDSIFASTSFFHQGADFCIRSTNDNGRAKNGRQQCCYKDGQLQIGPPGGGSEDLGASFKDHFGLDMSPWFYCCYKQPEEKKHLCDLYYEKRLSNDGSEYKVNQ
;
A
#
# COMPACT_ATOMS: atom_id res chain seq x y z
N MET A 1 26.72 -6.25 -6.21
CA MET A 1 25.25 -6.43 -6.09
C MET A 1 24.51 -6.11 -7.38
N PHE A 2 24.54 -4.89 -7.92
CA PHE A 2 23.84 -4.56 -9.19
C PHE A 2 24.23 -5.48 -10.36
N LYS A 3 25.54 -5.67 -10.57
CA LYS A 3 26.07 -6.66 -11.53
C LYS A 3 25.61 -8.10 -11.23
N PHE A 4 25.38 -8.46 -9.97
CA PHE A 4 24.88 -9.77 -9.59
C PHE A 4 23.39 -9.92 -9.97
N LEU A 5 22.56 -8.91 -9.65
CA LEU A 5 21.15 -8.88 -10.06
C LEU A 5 21.01 -8.99 -11.58
N LEU A 6 21.81 -8.23 -12.35
CA LEU A 6 21.82 -8.35 -13.82
C LEU A 6 22.27 -9.73 -14.30
N LYS A 7 23.24 -10.36 -13.64
CA LYS A 7 23.63 -11.73 -14.00
C LYS A 7 22.51 -12.74 -13.74
N CYS A 8 21.71 -12.54 -12.68
CA CYS A 8 20.56 -13.39 -12.37
C CYS A 8 19.46 -13.34 -13.44
N THR A 9 19.29 -12.22 -14.16
CA THR A 9 18.32 -12.16 -15.28
C THR A 9 18.77 -12.95 -16.50
N GLY A 10 20.07 -13.25 -16.61
CA GLY A 10 20.64 -13.83 -17.81
C GLY A 10 20.75 -12.87 -19.00
N LEU A 11 20.37 -11.61 -18.83
CA LEU A 11 20.43 -10.57 -19.86
C LEU A 11 21.67 -9.68 -19.75
N TYR A 12 22.59 -10.00 -18.84
CA TYR A 12 23.80 -9.19 -18.62
C TYR A 12 24.76 -9.28 -19.81
N PHE A 13 25.11 -8.11 -20.38
CA PHE A 13 26.13 -7.97 -21.41
C PHE A 13 27.12 -6.85 -21.09
N ARG A 14 28.43 -7.06 -21.32
CA ARG A 14 29.48 -6.09 -20.98
C ARG A 14 29.79 -5.19 -22.19
N ARG A 15 29.51 -3.88 -22.07
CA ARG A 15 29.66 -2.91 -23.16
C ARG A 15 31.09 -2.78 -23.72
N ASN A 16 32.12 -2.87 -22.88
CA ASN A 16 33.52 -2.62 -23.29
C ASN A 16 34.12 -3.70 -24.20
N GLU A 17 33.39 -4.78 -24.49
CA GLU A 17 33.83 -5.83 -25.42
C GLU A 17 33.19 -5.67 -26.82
N LYS A 18 32.46 -4.58 -27.09
CA LYS A 18 31.77 -4.34 -28.37
C LYS A 18 32.69 -4.32 -29.60
N ASN A 19 33.97 -4.01 -29.43
CA ASN A 19 34.92 -3.91 -30.54
C ASN A 19 35.70 -5.21 -30.80
N SER A 20 35.49 -6.26 -29.98
CA SER A 20 36.09 -7.56 -30.22
C SER A 20 34.98 -8.59 -30.44
N PHE A 21 34.98 -9.18 -31.64
CA PHE A 21 34.11 -10.30 -32.03
C PHE A 21 34.55 -11.57 -31.29
N ASN A 22 34.37 -11.58 -29.97
CA ASN A 22 34.75 -12.69 -29.11
C ASN A 22 33.55 -13.63 -28.93
N LEU A 23 33.81 -14.94 -28.97
CA LEU A 23 32.82 -16.01 -28.79
C LEU A 23 31.84 -15.81 -27.60
N PRO A 24 32.27 -15.31 -26.42
CA PRO A 24 31.35 -15.02 -25.30
C PRO A 24 30.28 -13.97 -25.62
N ASN A 25 30.59 -12.98 -26.45
CA ASN A 25 29.63 -11.94 -26.85
C ASN A 25 28.55 -12.51 -27.76
N CYS A 26 28.92 -13.39 -28.69
CA CYS A 26 27.97 -14.09 -29.54
C CYS A 26 26.99 -14.93 -28.70
N PHE A 27 27.48 -15.67 -27.70
CA PHE A 27 26.61 -16.43 -26.79
C PHE A 27 25.68 -15.54 -25.97
N ALA A 28 26.15 -14.38 -25.49
CA ALA A 28 25.32 -13.44 -24.76
C ALA A 28 24.21 -12.84 -25.65
N ILE A 29 24.53 -12.45 -26.89
CA ILE A 29 23.55 -11.94 -27.86
C ILE A 29 22.52 -13.03 -28.21
N LEU A 30 22.96 -14.27 -28.45
CA LEU A 30 22.08 -15.40 -28.72
C LEU A 30 21.12 -15.63 -27.54
N ARG A 31 21.64 -15.63 -26.31
CA ARG A 31 20.84 -15.79 -25.09
C ARG A 31 19.82 -14.65 -24.94
N ILE A 32 20.24 -13.39 -25.09
CA ILE A 32 19.35 -12.24 -25.01
C ILE A 32 18.26 -12.32 -26.08
N SER A 33 18.62 -12.67 -27.32
CA SER A 33 17.67 -12.83 -28.43
C SER A 33 16.65 -13.94 -28.14
N PHE A 34 17.12 -15.08 -27.63
CA PHE A 34 16.25 -16.17 -27.21
C PHE A 34 15.29 -15.73 -26.10
N LEU A 35 15.79 -15.08 -25.05
CA LEU A 35 14.99 -14.58 -23.92
C LEU A 35 13.98 -13.51 -24.38
N PHE A 36 14.35 -12.65 -25.32
CA PHE A 36 13.43 -11.66 -25.89
C PHE A 36 12.32 -12.31 -26.73
N LEU A 37 12.69 -13.21 -27.65
CA LEU A 37 11.73 -13.94 -28.48
C LEU A 37 10.78 -14.80 -27.63
N ALA A 38 11.31 -15.40 -26.56
CA ALA A 38 10.56 -16.10 -25.54
C ALA A 38 9.47 -15.22 -24.90
N SER A 39 9.84 -14.04 -24.42
CA SER A 39 8.91 -13.09 -23.82
C SER A 39 7.87 -12.56 -24.83
N LEU A 40 8.30 -12.26 -26.05
CA LEU A 40 7.42 -11.82 -27.13
C LEU A 40 6.40 -12.90 -27.49
N PHE A 41 6.85 -14.15 -27.65
CA PHE A 41 5.98 -15.28 -27.97
C PHE A 41 4.97 -15.56 -26.86
N GLY A 42 5.40 -15.51 -25.59
CA GLY A 42 4.49 -15.61 -24.44
C GLY A 42 3.42 -14.52 -24.44
N CYS A 43 3.80 -13.27 -24.75
CA CYS A 43 2.85 -12.17 -24.89
C CYS A 43 1.85 -12.41 -26.03
N LEU A 44 2.31 -12.83 -27.22
CA LEU A 44 1.44 -13.12 -28.36
C LEU A 44 0.44 -14.27 -28.08
N ILE A 45 0.89 -15.32 -27.39
CA ILE A 45 -0.01 -16.40 -26.95
C ILE A 45 -1.08 -15.87 -26.02
N SER A 46 -0.71 -15.03 -25.06
CA SER A 46 -1.64 -14.49 -24.08
C SER A 46 -2.62 -13.50 -24.71
N ILE A 47 -2.18 -12.64 -25.63
CA ILE A 47 -3.07 -11.81 -26.45
C ILE A 47 -4.04 -12.67 -27.25
N LYS A 48 -3.54 -13.71 -27.95
CA LYS A 48 -4.41 -14.62 -28.71
C LYS A 48 -5.46 -15.27 -27.80
N ARG A 49 -5.05 -15.73 -26.61
CA ARG A 49 -5.98 -16.29 -25.62
C ARG A 49 -6.99 -15.27 -25.15
N SER A 50 -6.57 -14.06 -24.77
CA SER A 50 -7.46 -12.97 -24.38
C SER A 50 -8.49 -12.68 -25.48
N LEU A 51 -8.05 -12.55 -26.73
CA LEU A 51 -8.93 -12.28 -27.87
C LEU A 51 -9.91 -13.42 -28.12
N VAL A 52 -9.46 -14.67 -28.07
CA VAL A 52 -10.35 -15.83 -28.18
C VAL A 52 -11.37 -15.82 -27.03
N TYR A 53 -10.97 -15.58 -25.79
CA TYR A 53 -11.91 -15.53 -24.67
C TYR A 53 -12.93 -14.38 -24.78
N ILE A 54 -12.48 -13.20 -25.22
CA ILE A 54 -13.37 -12.06 -25.48
C ILE A 54 -14.38 -12.39 -26.57
N LEU A 55 -13.93 -12.99 -27.67
CA LEU A 55 -14.78 -13.27 -28.84
C LEU A 55 -15.74 -14.44 -28.61
N TYR A 56 -15.38 -15.43 -27.78
CA TYR A 56 -16.15 -16.66 -27.58
C TYR A 56 -16.91 -16.72 -26.23
N SER A 57 -16.96 -15.62 -25.46
CA SER A 57 -17.85 -15.42 -24.30
C SER A 57 -17.91 -16.58 -23.29
N LEU A 58 -16.88 -16.71 -22.44
CA LEU A 58 -16.93 -17.58 -21.25
C LEU A 58 -16.65 -16.77 -19.97
N GLU A 59 -17.67 -16.70 -19.11
CA GLU A 59 -17.91 -15.76 -17.98
C GLU A 59 -16.86 -15.70 -16.85
N THR A 60 -15.84 -16.56 -16.84
CA THR A 60 -14.88 -16.64 -15.71
C THR A 60 -13.41 -16.80 -16.12
N ALA A 61 -13.14 -17.46 -17.25
CA ALA A 61 -11.77 -17.63 -17.77
C ALA A 61 -11.14 -16.32 -18.30
N SER A 62 -11.93 -15.26 -18.44
CA SER A 62 -11.47 -13.96 -18.96
C SER A 62 -10.57 -13.22 -17.97
N LEU A 63 -10.86 -13.26 -16.67
CA LEU A 63 -10.17 -12.44 -15.66
C LEU A 63 -8.71 -12.86 -15.44
N ASP A 64 -8.46 -14.15 -15.22
CA ASP A 64 -7.10 -14.72 -15.16
C ASP A 64 -6.30 -14.44 -16.43
N THR A 65 -6.98 -14.43 -17.57
CA THR A 65 -6.35 -14.17 -18.86
C THR A 65 -5.94 -12.70 -18.99
N PHE A 66 -6.74 -11.75 -18.51
CA PHE A 66 -6.37 -10.33 -18.48
C PHE A 66 -5.25 -10.04 -17.49
N GLN A 67 -5.30 -10.62 -16.30
CA GLN A 67 -4.21 -10.51 -15.32
C GLN A 67 -2.90 -11.08 -15.90
N GLY A 68 -2.96 -12.27 -16.50
CA GLY A 68 -1.84 -12.90 -17.17
C GLY A 68 -1.29 -12.06 -18.32
N LEU A 69 -2.16 -11.44 -19.12
CA LEU A 69 -1.74 -10.52 -20.18
C LEU A 69 -0.95 -9.33 -19.61
N GLY A 70 -1.46 -8.71 -18.54
CA GLY A 70 -0.77 -7.60 -17.86
C GLY A 70 0.63 -7.99 -17.38
N TRP A 71 0.77 -9.18 -16.81
CA TRP A 71 2.06 -9.76 -16.42
C TRP A 71 3.01 -9.98 -17.60
N HIS A 72 2.54 -10.54 -18.71
CA HIS A 72 3.38 -10.71 -19.90
C HIS A 72 3.84 -9.37 -20.47
N LEU A 73 2.96 -8.36 -20.48
CA LEU A 73 3.32 -7.01 -20.92
C LEU A 73 4.34 -6.35 -19.98
N GLN A 74 4.20 -6.53 -18.66
CA GLN A 74 5.19 -6.06 -17.67
C GLN A 74 6.56 -6.69 -17.95
N THR A 75 6.63 -8.01 -18.12
CA THR A 75 7.91 -8.70 -18.41
C THR A 75 8.52 -8.32 -19.75
N LEU A 76 7.71 -8.24 -20.80
CA LEU A 76 8.19 -7.83 -22.12
C LEU A 76 8.78 -6.43 -22.05
N SER A 77 8.08 -5.51 -21.37
CA SER A 77 8.54 -4.15 -21.13
C SER A 77 9.84 -4.15 -20.35
N SER A 78 9.91 -4.84 -19.21
CA SER A 78 11.14 -4.94 -18.41
C SER A 78 12.31 -5.51 -19.21
N THR A 79 12.07 -6.51 -20.06
CA THR A 79 13.09 -7.11 -20.94
C THR A 79 13.61 -6.09 -21.95
N ILE A 80 12.71 -5.38 -22.65
CA ILE A 80 13.05 -4.34 -23.62
C ILE A 80 13.87 -3.23 -22.94
N PHE A 81 13.40 -2.70 -21.82
CA PHE A 81 14.09 -1.62 -21.10
C PHE A 81 15.44 -2.07 -20.56
N LEU A 82 15.54 -3.29 -20.03
CA LEU A 82 16.81 -3.79 -19.51
C LEU A 82 17.85 -3.98 -20.63
N ILE A 83 17.43 -4.46 -21.80
CA ILE A 83 18.29 -4.55 -22.99
C ILE A 83 18.69 -3.14 -23.45
N TYR A 84 17.73 -2.24 -23.59
CA TYR A 84 17.95 -0.86 -24.02
C TYR A 84 18.92 -0.11 -23.10
N TRP A 85 18.71 -0.17 -21.78
CA TRP A 85 19.58 0.51 -20.81
C TRP A 85 20.99 -0.07 -20.78
N GLN A 86 21.14 -1.38 -20.96
CA GLN A 86 22.46 -2.00 -21.08
C GLN A 86 23.15 -1.60 -22.39
N TRP A 87 22.43 -1.62 -23.50
CA TRP A 87 22.96 -1.28 -24.81
C TRP A 87 23.52 0.14 -24.87
N ASN A 88 22.79 1.08 -24.26
CA ASN A 88 23.15 2.49 -24.17
C ASN A 88 24.11 2.82 -23.02
N GLY A 89 24.47 1.83 -22.20
CA GLY A 89 25.27 2.00 -20.97
C GLY A 89 24.63 2.94 -19.94
N THR A 90 23.33 3.12 -20.05
CA THR A 90 22.52 3.92 -19.14
C THR A 90 22.55 3.36 -17.72
N LEU A 91 22.62 2.03 -17.58
CA LEU A 91 22.77 1.39 -16.27
C LEU A 91 24.11 1.69 -15.58
N GLU A 92 25.18 1.85 -16.36
CA GLU A 92 26.49 2.22 -15.84
C GLU A 92 26.47 3.68 -15.39
N ALA A 93 25.91 4.58 -16.22
CA ALA A 93 25.69 5.97 -15.82
C ALA A 93 24.81 6.08 -14.57
N LEU A 94 23.78 5.25 -14.44
CA LEU A 94 22.93 5.20 -13.26
C LEU A 94 23.72 4.72 -12.03
N TYR A 95 24.51 3.66 -12.16
CA TYR A 95 25.34 3.17 -11.07
C TYR A 95 26.39 4.21 -10.62
N ASP A 96 27.11 4.80 -11.57
CA ASP A 96 28.20 5.72 -11.26
C ASP A 96 27.69 7.07 -10.73
N LYS A 97 26.57 7.57 -11.27
CA LYS A 97 26.05 8.91 -10.93
C LYS A 97 25.05 8.90 -9.77
N ILE A 98 24.19 7.89 -9.67
CA ILE A 98 23.14 7.85 -8.64
C ILE A 98 23.59 7.06 -7.42
N LEU A 99 24.21 5.89 -7.61
CA LEU A 99 24.61 4.99 -6.52
C LEU A 99 26.04 5.29 -6.05
N LEU A 100 26.27 6.49 -5.53
CA LEU A 100 27.60 6.91 -5.06
C LEU A 100 28.14 6.04 -3.90
N LYS A 101 29.47 5.84 -3.95
CA LYS A 101 30.24 4.80 -3.23
C LYS A 101 30.62 5.15 -1.78
N ASN A 102 30.41 6.40 -1.31
CA ASN A 102 31.18 6.95 -0.18
C ASN A 102 30.38 7.66 0.94
N SER A 103 29.05 7.61 1.00
CA SER A 103 28.36 8.23 2.15
C SER A 103 28.44 7.31 3.39
N VAL A 104 29.01 7.80 4.49
CA VAL A 104 29.07 7.10 5.80
C VAL A 104 27.67 6.60 6.26
N ARG A 105 26.61 7.21 5.72
CA ARG A 105 25.21 6.86 5.97
C ARG A 105 24.77 5.54 5.32
N LEU A 106 25.54 4.95 4.38
CA LEU A 106 25.28 3.66 3.69
C LEU A 106 24.90 2.48 4.62
N LYS A 107 25.23 2.54 5.92
CA LYS A 107 24.86 1.50 6.89
C LYS A 107 23.35 1.39 7.12
N ARG A 108 22.64 2.50 7.35
CA ARG A 108 21.17 2.48 7.53
C ARG A 108 20.48 2.01 6.25
N TRP A 109 21.05 2.40 5.12
CA TRP A 109 20.62 2.07 3.77
C TRP A 109 20.77 0.62 3.37
N SER A 110 21.85 -0.01 3.82
CA SER A 110 22.06 -1.43 3.57
C SER A 110 20.87 -2.27 4.07
N ARG A 111 20.15 -1.83 5.11
CA ARG A 111 18.95 -2.52 5.61
C ARG A 111 17.78 -2.37 4.64
N VAL A 112 17.44 -1.15 4.22
CA VAL A 112 16.29 -0.92 3.31
C VAL A 112 16.52 -1.61 1.97
N ILE A 113 17.72 -1.48 1.39
CA ILE A 113 18.07 -2.15 0.14
C ILE A 113 18.01 -3.68 0.29
N ARG A 114 18.51 -4.23 1.41
CA ARG A 114 18.38 -5.67 1.70
C ARG A 114 16.91 -6.08 1.82
N ILE A 115 16.06 -5.29 2.48
CA ILE A 115 14.63 -5.57 2.60
C ILE A 115 13.97 -5.59 1.22
N VAL A 116 14.22 -4.59 0.37
CA VAL A 116 13.67 -4.55 -1.01
C VAL A 116 14.12 -5.76 -1.83
N ILE A 117 15.39 -6.15 -1.71
CA ILE A 117 15.93 -7.33 -2.38
C ILE A 117 15.30 -8.61 -1.83
N LEU A 118 15.19 -8.74 -0.51
CA LEU A 118 14.57 -9.91 0.13
C LEU A 118 13.11 -10.04 -0.28
N ILE A 119 12.35 -8.95 -0.31
CA ILE A 119 10.97 -8.93 -0.82
C ILE A 119 10.95 -9.37 -2.28
N SER A 120 11.83 -8.81 -3.13
CA SER A 120 11.91 -9.18 -4.55
C SER A 120 12.27 -10.66 -4.76
N LEU A 121 13.19 -11.20 -3.96
CA LEU A 121 13.59 -12.61 -4.00
C LEU A 121 12.48 -13.52 -3.50
N SER A 122 11.81 -13.17 -2.40
CA SER A 122 10.63 -13.88 -1.89
C SER A 122 9.53 -13.91 -2.95
N ILE A 123 9.36 -12.82 -3.70
CA ILE A 123 8.40 -12.74 -4.80
C ILE A 123 8.79 -13.71 -5.93
N ILE A 124 10.06 -13.73 -6.34
CA ILE A 124 10.55 -14.65 -7.37
C ILE A 124 10.37 -16.11 -6.92
N LEU A 125 10.76 -16.42 -5.68
CA LEU A 125 10.65 -17.76 -5.11
C LEU A 125 9.19 -18.22 -5.04
N PHE A 126 8.28 -17.36 -4.57
CA PHE A 126 6.86 -17.69 -4.47
C PHE A 126 6.25 -17.95 -5.86
N ASN A 127 6.50 -17.10 -6.84
CA ASN A 127 6.01 -17.30 -8.21
C ASN A 127 6.54 -18.60 -8.83
N THR A 128 7.81 -18.91 -8.57
CA THR A 128 8.43 -20.16 -9.02
C THR A 128 7.77 -21.36 -8.36
N SER A 129 7.58 -21.32 -7.04
CA SER A 129 6.94 -22.38 -6.26
C SER A 129 5.49 -22.60 -6.68
N ARG A 130 4.70 -21.53 -6.81
CA ARG A 130 3.34 -21.58 -7.35
C ARG A 130 3.33 -22.33 -8.67
N HIS A 131 4.19 -21.89 -9.59
CA HIS A 131 4.25 -22.49 -10.91
C HIS A 131 4.61 -23.97 -10.85
N VAL A 132 5.61 -24.37 -10.06
CA VAL A 132 5.97 -25.78 -9.87
C VAL A 132 4.78 -26.57 -9.33
N VAL A 133 4.14 -26.11 -8.25
CA VAL A 133 3.02 -26.80 -7.60
C VAL A 133 1.83 -26.97 -8.54
N THR A 134 1.37 -25.90 -9.19
CA THR A 134 0.21 -25.95 -10.10
C THR A 134 0.45 -26.94 -11.24
N ASN A 135 1.69 -27.03 -11.74
CA ASN A 135 2.02 -27.97 -12.81
C ASN A 135 2.20 -29.41 -12.32
N VAL A 136 2.84 -29.64 -11.17
CA VAL A 136 2.97 -30.99 -10.60
C VAL A 136 1.59 -31.58 -10.33
N ILE A 137 0.68 -30.80 -9.72
CA ILE A 137 -0.70 -31.24 -9.49
C ILE A 137 -1.38 -31.58 -10.83
N ARG A 138 -1.21 -30.73 -11.84
CA ARG A 138 -1.79 -30.96 -13.17
C ARG A 138 -1.22 -32.20 -13.85
N GLU A 139 0.06 -32.47 -13.68
CA GLU A 139 0.76 -33.62 -14.27
C GLU A 139 0.32 -34.94 -13.61
N VAL A 140 0.23 -34.95 -12.28
CA VAL A 140 -0.28 -36.11 -11.52
C VAL A 140 -1.69 -36.49 -11.97
N ASN A 141 -2.51 -35.49 -12.29
CA ASN A 141 -3.89 -35.70 -12.75
C ASN A 141 -3.99 -36.11 -14.23
N ASN A 142 -3.01 -35.76 -15.07
CA ASN A 142 -3.05 -36.01 -16.53
C ASN A 142 -2.01 -37.04 -16.99
N ARG A 143 -2.10 -38.29 -16.52
CA ARG A 143 -1.16 -39.38 -16.88
C ARG A 143 -1.13 -39.81 -18.37
N LYS A 144 -1.81 -39.12 -19.29
CA LYS A 144 -1.97 -39.52 -20.71
C LYS A 144 -1.35 -38.55 -21.72
N ASP A 145 -0.42 -37.70 -21.31
CA ASP A 145 0.11 -36.67 -22.20
C ASP A 145 1.15 -37.19 -23.20
N SER A 146 1.06 -36.73 -24.44
CA SER A 146 2.03 -37.03 -25.50
C SER A 146 3.33 -36.23 -25.30
N TYR A 147 4.45 -36.73 -25.85
CA TYR A 147 5.76 -36.05 -25.79
C TYR A 147 5.72 -34.58 -26.25
N GLY A 148 4.89 -34.24 -27.24
CA GLY A 148 4.72 -32.85 -27.68
C GLY A 148 4.13 -31.93 -26.60
N GLN A 149 3.20 -32.43 -25.79
CA GLN A 149 2.62 -31.67 -24.68
C GLN A 149 3.63 -31.44 -23.55
N ILE A 150 4.53 -32.38 -23.32
CA ILE A 150 5.62 -32.26 -22.34
C ILE A 150 6.57 -31.13 -22.75
N ILE A 151 6.98 -31.08 -24.03
CA ILE A 151 7.86 -30.03 -24.55
C ILE A 151 7.19 -28.64 -24.45
N ILE A 152 5.93 -28.52 -24.88
CA ILE A 152 5.19 -27.25 -24.80
C ILE A 152 5.07 -26.77 -23.33
N ARG A 153 4.87 -27.69 -22.39
CA ARG A 153 4.87 -27.36 -20.96
C ARG A 153 6.23 -26.89 -20.48
N ALA A 154 7.31 -27.61 -20.78
CA ALA A 154 8.67 -27.24 -20.39
C ALA A 154 9.04 -25.84 -20.89
N ILE A 155 8.65 -25.51 -22.12
CA ILE A 155 8.82 -24.17 -22.69
C ILE A 155 8.00 -23.14 -21.90
N ARG A 156 6.74 -23.43 -21.57
CA ARG A 156 5.90 -22.56 -20.72
C ARG A 156 6.51 -22.34 -19.33
N HIS A 157 7.13 -23.36 -18.75
CA HIS A 157 7.81 -23.28 -17.46
C HIS A 157 8.99 -22.32 -17.48
N LEU A 158 9.83 -22.45 -18.51
CA LEU A 158 10.95 -21.56 -18.72
C LEU A 158 10.47 -20.11 -18.82
N PHE A 159 9.35 -19.86 -19.52
CA PHE A 159 8.78 -18.53 -19.66
C PHE A 159 8.26 -17.93 -18.35
N VAL A 160 7.56 -18.71 -17.51
CA VAL A 160 7.05 -18.19 -16.22
C VAL A 160 8.18 -17.89 -15.25
N LEU A 161 9.22 -18.73 -15.22
CA LEU A 161 10.41 -18.47 -14.42
C LEU A 161 11.12 -17.20 -14.89
N GLN A 162 11.29 -17.04 -16.20
CA GLN A 162 11.89 -15.85 -16.80
C GLN A 162 11.06 -14.60 -16.52
N TYR A 163 9.73 -14.69 -16.62
CA TYR A 163 8.78 -13.62 -16.26
C TYR A 163 9.04 -13.11 -14.84
N ALA A 164 9.02 -14.03 -13.87
CA ALA A 164 9.16 -13.67 -12.47
C ALA A 164 10.53 -13.04 -12.19
N VAL A 165 11.60 -13.53 -12.82
CA VAL A 165 12.96 -13.07 -12.55
C VAL A 165 13.24 -11.71 -13.21
N VAL A 166 13.01 -11.57 -14.52
CA VAL A 166 13.41 -10.36 -15.27
C VAL A 166 12.64 -9.14 -14.80
N GLU A 167 11.32 -9.29 -14.64
CA GLU A 167 10.46 -8.20 -14.23
C GLU A 167 10.80 -7.70 -12.82
N ASN A 168 10.88 -8.61 -11.84
CA ASN A 168 11.16 -8.23 -10.46
C ASN A 168 12.58 -7.67 -10.27
N ILE A 169 13.56 -8.17 -11.00
CA ILE A 169 14.91 -7.59 -10.95
C ILE A 169 14.92 -6.18 -11.57
N THR A 170 14.26 -5.98 -12.70
CA THR A 170 14.17 -4.66 -13.35
C THR A 170 13.44 -3.67 -12.44
N PHE A 171 12.35 -4.10 -11.81
CA PHE A 171 11.64 -3.30 -10.83
C PHE A 171 12.49 -3.02 -9.57
N CYS A 172 13.25 -4.00 -9.07
CA CYS A 172 14.17 -3.82 -7.96
C CYS A 172 15.26 -2.79 -8.27
N ILE A 173 15.80 -2.81 -9.50
CA ILE A 173 16.75 -1.80 -10.00
C ILE A 173 16.12 -0.40 -9.93
N PHE A 174 14.89 -0.25 -10.42
CA PHE A 174 14.14 1.00 -10.36
C PHE A 174 13.95 1.46 -8.90
N MET A 175 13.44 0.59 -8.02
CA MET A 175 13.17 0.89 -6.61
C MET A 175 14.43 1.36 -5.87
N ILE A 176 15.54 0.64 -6.06
CA ILE A 176 16.82 1.00 -5.43
C ILE A 176 17.29 2.36 -5.94
N SER A 177 17.16 2.64 -7.24
CA SER A 177 17.64 3.87 -7.86
C SER A 177 16.86 5.10 -7.37
N ILE A 178 15.53 5.08 -7.48
CA ILE A 178 14.68 6.20 -7.08
C ILE A 178 14.66 6.35 -5.55
N GLY A 179 14.62 5.24 -4.81
CA GLY A 179 14.69 5.27 -3.35
C GLY A 179 16.01 5.87 -2.85
N SER A 180 17.12 5.59 -3.55
CA SER A 180 18.43 6.19 -3.24
C SER A 180 18.38 7.72 -3.37
N LEU A 181 17.78 8.24 -4.44
CA LEU A 181 17.63 9.68 -4.67
C LEU A 181 16.72 10.35 -3.63
N ALA A 182 15.56 9.74 -3.33
CA ALA A 182 14.59 10.32 -2.41
C ALA A 182 15.20 10.60 -1.04
N ILE A 183 16.02 9.69 -0.54
CA ILE A 183 16.63 9.86 0.78
C ILE A 183 17.95 10.64 0.68
N GLU A 184 18.71 10.61 -0.42
CA GLU A 184 19.85 11.54 -0.58
C GLU A 184 19.36 13.01 -0.51
N LEU A 185 18.21 13.30 -1.11
CA LEU A 185 17.52 14.58 -0.96
C LEU A 185 17.04 14.84 0.47
N SER A 186 16.49 13.82 1.15
CA SER A 186 16.07 13.95 2.55
C SER A 186 17.26 14.22 3.50
N ASP A 187 18.40 13.55 3.27
CA ASP A 187 19.64 13.75 4.01
C ASP A 187 20.18 15.17 3.78
N PHE A 188 20.17 15.65 2.54
CA PHE A 188 20.51 17.03 2.20
C PHE A 188 19.60 18.03 2.92
N ASN A 189 18.28 17.81 2.90
CA ASN A 189 17.31 18.66 3.60
C ASN A 189 17.54 18.69 5.12
N HIS A 190 17.88 17.55 5.72
CA HIS A 190 18.21 17.50 7.15
C HIS A 190 19.46 18.31 7.46
N GLN A 191 20.54 18.15 6.69
CA GLN A 191 21.78 18.91 6.87
C GLN A 191 21.54 20.42 6.72
N LEU A 192 20.85 20.80 5.65
CA LEU A 192 20.49 22.19 5.39
C LEU A 192 19.67 22.77 6.56
N SER A 193 18.69 22.02 7.07
CA SER A 193 17.87 22.46 8.21
C SER A 193 18.67 22.58 9.51
N GLU A 194 19.55 21.63 9.80
CA GLU A 194 20.37 21.61 11.03
C GLU A 194 21.40 22.75 11.04
N GLU A 195 22.01 23.05 9.90
CA GLU A 195 22.91 24.19 9.77
C GLU A 195 22.18 25.53 9.96
N PHE A 196 20.94 25.64 9.47
CA PHE A 196 20.13 26.85 9.68
C PHE A 196 19.66 27.03 11.13
N THR A 197 19.42 25.95 11.88
CA THR A 197 19.02 26.04 13.29
C THR A 197 20.21 26.33 14.21
N THR A 198 21.35 25.69 13.99
CA THR A 198 22.56 25.83 14.81
C THR A 198 23.25 27.18 14.64
N ASN A 199 23.30 27.74 13.42
CA ASN A 199 23.93 29.04 13.18
C ASN A 199 23.15 30.22 13.79
N ARG A 200 21.91 30.02 14.25
CA ARG A 200 21.10 31.06 14.90
C ARG A 200 21.63 31.45 16.29
N SER A 201 22.41 30.58 16.96
CA SER A 201 22.85 30.79 18.35
C SER A 201 24.28 31.31 18.52
N SER A 202 25.08 31.41 17.47
CA SER A 202 26.50 31.84 17.56
C SER A 202 26.73 33.21 16.90
N LYS A 203 27.53 34.08 17.53
CA LYS A 203 27.79 35.49 17.13
C LYS A 203 27.94 35.68 15.60
N ILE A 204 26.90 36.26 15.02
CA ILE A 204 26.57 36.35 13.57
C ILE A 204 27.50 37.27 12.75
N ALA A 205 28.32 38.11 13.40
CA ALA A 205 29.05 39.17 12.70
C ALA A 205 30.34 38.70 11.98
N GLU A 206 31.11 37.75 12.54
CA GLU A 206 32.40 37.31 11.97
C GLU A 206 32.26 36.21 10.89
N ASN A 207 31.12 35.52 10.84
CA ASN A 207 30.94 34.35 9.96
C ASN A 207 30.30 34.64 8.59
N LYS A 208 29.96 35.90 8.24
CA LYS A 208 29.17 36.21 7.02
C LYS A 208 29.75 35.64 5.72
N VAL A 209 31.09 35.68 5.56
CA VAL A 209 31.77 35.12 4.38
C VAL A 209 31.70 33.59 4.36
N ILE A 210 31.86 32.96 5.53
CA ILE A 210 31.77 31.50 5.69
C ILE A 210 30.34 31.03 5.35
N THR A 211 29.34 31.79 5.79
CA THR A 211 27.93 31.50 5.53
C THR A 211 27.58 31.60 4.04
N ALA A 212 28.06 32.61 3.32
CA ALA A 212 27.85 32.73 1.87
C ALA A 212 28.52 31.58 1.09
N HIS A 213 29.73 31.18 1.50
CA HIS A 213 30.44 30.05 0.89
C HIS A 213 29.74 28.71 1.16
N GLN A 214 29.22 28.51 2.37
CA GLN A 214 28.40 27.35 2.72
C GLN A 214 27.12 27.29 1.88
N MET A 215 26.40 28.41 1.74
CA MET A 215 25.21 28.48 0.88
C MET A 215 25.52 28.16 -0.58
N LEU A 216 26.64 28.65 -1.12
CA LEU A 216 27.08 28.27 -2.45
C LEU A 216 27.39 26.77 -2.57
N THR A 217 27.93 26.17 -1.52
CA THR A 217 28.22 24.73 -1.46
C THR A 217 26.93 23.91 -1.44
N HIS A 218 25.91 24.36 -0.70
CA HIS A 218 24.57 23.77 -0.71
C HIS A 218 23.89 23.92 -2.06
N PHE A 219 24.01 25.09 -2.70
CA PHE A 219 23.50 25.33 -4.04
C PHE A 219 24.09 24.34 -5.06
N LYS A 220 25.42 24.16 -5.03
CA LYS A 220 26.11 23.20 -5.91
C LYS A 220 25.68 21.76 -5.64
N SER A 221 25.56 21.41 -4.36
CA SER A 221 25.09 20.08 -3.94
C SER A 221 23.67 19.82 -4.42
N TYR A 222 22.77 20.78 -4.25
CA TYR A 222 21.39 20.72 -4.73
C TYR A 222 21.34 20.58 -6.26
N THR A 223 22.09 21.40 -7.00
CA THR A 223 22.15 21.34 -8.47
C THR A 223 22.63 19.95 -8.94
N HIS A 224 23.62 19.39 -8.26
CA HIS A 224 24.09 18.04 -8.56
C HIS A 224 23.01 16.97 -8.25
N LEU A 225 22.21 17.15 -7.20
CA LEU A 225 21.08 16.26 -6.89
C LEU A 225 19.96 16.37 -7.92
N THR A 226 19.60 17.58 -8.35
CA THR A 226 18.59 17.77 -9.41
C THR A 226 19.06 17.22 -10.75
N ASP A 227 20.35 17.36 -11.08
CA ASP A 227 20.95 16.71 -12.25
C ASP A 227 20.78 15.18 -12.20
N LYS A 228 21.00 14.56 -11.03
CA LYS A 228 20.74 13.13 -10.86
C LYS A 228 19.26 12.77 -11.02
N VAL A 229 18.35 13.61 -10.51
CA VAL A 229 16.90 13.43 -10.70
C VAL A 229 16.54 13.51 -12.18
N GLY A 230 17.06 14.50 -12.91
CA GLY A 230 16.84 14.64 -14.35
C GLY A 230 17.41 13.46 -15.15
N ILE A 231 18.56 12.92 -14.74
CA ILE A 231 19.09 11.68 -15.31
C ILE A 231 18.16 10.51 -15.01
N ALA A 232 17.71 10.33 -13.77
CA ALA A 232 16.79 9.25 -13.42
C ALA A 232 15.46 9.36 -14.18
N ASP A 233 14.91 10.56 -14.33
CA ASP A 233 13.71 10.82 -15.12
C ASP A 233 13.91 10.38 -16.57
N LYS A 234 14.98 10.85 -17.23
CA LYS A 234 15.30 10.47 -18.61
C LYS A 234 15.44 8.96 -18.81
N ILE A 235 15.85 8.23 -17.77
CA ILE A 235 16.03 6.76 -17.81
C ILE A 235 14.71 6.04 -17.62
N PHE A 236 13.91 6.48 -16.65
CA PHE A 236 12.76 5.74 -16.15
C PHE A 236 11.40 6.29 -16.59
N ASN A 237 11.28 7.49 -17.14
CA ASN A 237 9.98 8.11 -17.43
C ASN A 237 9.08 7.24 -18.31
N LEU A 238 9.62 6.65 -19.38
CA LEU A 238 8.89 5.76 -20.27
C LEU A 238 8.65 4.39 -19.62
N TYR A 239 9.61 3.89 -18.85
CA TYR A 239 9.46 2.64 -18.08
C TYR A 239 8.30 2.77 -17.08
N ILE A 240 8.23 3.87 -16.34
CA ILE A 240 7.15 4.13 -15.39
C ILE A 240 5.81 4.21 -16.11
N PHE A 241 5.73 4.92 -17.24
CA PHE A 241 4.51 4.99 -18.03
C PHE A 241 4.02 3.60 -18.46
N THR A 242 4.89 2.80 -19.07
CA THR A 242 4.53 1.45 -19.53
C THR A 242 4.18 0.53 -18.37
N MET A 243 4.96 0.57 -17.28
CA MET A 243 4.72 -0.27 -16.11
C MET A 243 3.46 0.13 -15.36
N MET A 244 3.13 1.42 -15.26
CA MET A 244 1.85 1.88 -14.67
C MET A 244 0.68 1.43 -15.55
N ALA A 245 0.77 1.60 -16.86
CA ALA A 245 -0.27 1.17 -17.81
C ALA A 245 -0.55 -0.34 -17.71
N CYS A 246 0.47 -1.16 -17.40
CA CYS A 246 0.29 -2.60 -17.22
C CYS A 246 -0.04 -2.98 -15.76
N SER A 247 0.40 -2.22 -14.76
CA SER A 247 0.20 -2.53 -13.34
C SER A 247 -1.20 -2.16 -12.87
N LEU A 248 -1.78 -1.07 -13.39
CA LEU A 248 -3.11 -0.62 -13.00
C LEU A 248 -4.19 -1.67 -13.33
N PRO A 249 -4.24 -2.25 -14.56
CA PRO A 249 -5.17 -3.34 -14.85
C PRO A 249 -4.92 -4.56 -13.96
N THR A 250 -3.66 -4.94 -13.71
CA THR A 250 -3.39 -6.10 -12.83
C THR A 250 -3.82 -5.84 -11.38
N ALA A 251 -3.71 -4.60 -10.89
CA ALA A 251 -4.16 -4.22 -9.56
C ALA A 251 -5.69 -4.13 -9.44
N ILE A 252 -6.41 -4.04 -10.57
CA ILE A 252 -7.88 -4.14 -10.62
C ILE A 252 -8.30 -5.62 -10.69
N PHE A 253 -7.70 -6.40 -11.61
CA PHE A 253 -8.12 -7.77 -11.87
C PHE A 253 -7.66 -8.77 -10.80
N ALA A 254 -6.49 -8.59 -10.18
CA ALA A 254 -6.02 -9.51 -9.13
C ALA A 254 -6.97 -9.53 -7.91
N PRO A 255 -7.45 -8.37 -7.39
CA PRO A 255 -8.53 -8.35 -6.40
C PRO A 255 -9.78 -9.10 -6.83
N ILE A 256 -10.24 -8.88 -8.06
CA ILE A 256 -11.43 -9.55 -8.57
C ILE A 256 -11.22 -11.06 -8.58
N ASN A 257 -10.06 -11.54 -9.03
CA ASN A 257 -9.71 -12.96 -9.00
C ASN A 257 -9.66 -13.54 -7.58
N LEU A 258 -9.13 -12.78 -6.62
CA LEU A 258 -9.09 -13.17 -5.22
C LEU A 258 -10.50 -13.42 -4.65
N ILE A 259 -11.46 -12.56 -4.98
CA ILE A 259 -12.85 -12.67 -4.53
C ILE A 259 -13.53 -13.93 -5.07
N HIS A 260 -13.12 -14.39 -6.26
CA HIS A 260 -13.65 -15.60 -6.89
C HIS A 260 -12.94 -16.88 -6.46
N SER A 261 -11.88 -16.77 -5.66
CA SER A 261 -11.09 -17.92 -5.27
C SER A 261 -11.82 -18.74 -4.21
N GLU A 262 -11.83 -20.06 -4.39
CA GLU A 262 -12.24 -20.96 -3.32
C GLU A 262 -11.22 -20.93 -2.17
N TRP A 263 -11.61 -21.36 -0.97
CA TRP A 263 -10.75 -21.42 0.22
C TRP A 263 -9.72 -22.56 0.12
N ASN A 264 -8.84 -22.48 -0.87
CA ASN A 264 -7.84 -23.48 -1.20
C ASN A 264 -6.48 -22.80 -1.50
N ILE A 265 -5.58 -23.51 -2.18
CA ILE A 265 -4.26 -22.98 -2.55
C ILE A 265 -4.34 -21.79 -3.53
N ASP A 266 -5.43 -21.66 -4.30
CA ASP A 266 -5.67 -20.57 -5.22
C ASP A 266 -5.92 -19.25 -4.47
N LEU A 267 -6.57 -19.29 -3.29
CA LEU A 267 -6.71 -18.13 -2.42
C LEU A 267 -5.34 -17.56 -2.03
N LEU A 268 -4.39 -18.43 -1.65
CA LEU A 268 -3.04 -18.02 -1.28
C LEU A 268 -2.32 -17.38 -2.47
N PHE A 269 -2.43 -17.98 -3.66
CA PHE A 269 -1.82 -17.46 -4.88
C PHE A 269 -2.41 -16.12 -5.32
N ASN A 270 -3.74 -15.97 -5.28
CA ASN A 270 -4.40 -14.75 -5.68
C ASN A 270 -4.20 -13.63 -4.63
N THR A 271 -4.09 -13.97 -3.34
CA THR A 271 -3.73 -12.99 -2.30
C THR A 271 -2.34 -12.42 -2.56
N TYR A 272 -1.41 -13.29 -2.93
CA TYR A 272 -0.07 -12.89 -3.29
C TYR A 272 -0.05 -12.02 -4.57
N ASP A 273 -0.87 -12.33 -5.57
CA ASP A 273 -0.96 -11.53 -6.80
C ASP A 273 -1.46 -10.10 -6.52
N VAL A 274 -2.43 -9.97 -5.61
CA VAL A 274 -2.89 -8.68 -5.09
C VAL A 274 -1.72 -7.94 -4.43
N LEU A 275 -1.04 -8.58 -3.48
CA LEU A 275 0.10 -7.98 -2.79
C LEU A 275 1.20 -7.55 -3.76
N SER A 276 1.55 -8.39 -4.74
CA SER A 276 2.59 -8.09 -5.72
C SER A 276 2.19 -6.96 -6.67
N SER A 277 0.93 -6.89 -7.12
CA SER A 277 0.47 -5.83 -8.01
C SER A 277 0.41 -4.47 -7.30
N PHE A 278 -0.09 -4.44 -6.06
CA PHE A 278 -0.06 -3.22 -5.24
C PHE A 278 1.36 -2.81 -4.87
N TYR A 279 2.24 -3.76 -4.51
CA TYR A 279 3.66 -3.45 -4.25
C TYR A 279 4.31 -2.73 -5.43
N LYS A 280 4.08 -3.22 -6.66
CA LYS A 280 4.61 -2.62 -7.89
C LYS A 280 4.02 -1.23 -8.13
N LEU A 281 2.69 -1.11 -8.06
CA LEU A 281 2.01 0.17 -8.26
C LEU A 281 2.43 1.23 -7.23
N CYS A 282 2.48 0.85 -5.94
CA CYS A 282 2.94 1.70 -4.87
C CYS A 282 4.40 2.12 -5.09
N GLY A 283 5.29 1.21 -5.48
CA GLY A 283 6.68 1.58 -5.77
C GLY A 283 6.82 2.54 -6.96
N LEU A 284 6.01 2.36 -8.02
CA LEU A 284 5.97 3.25 -9.19
C LEU A 284 5.46 4.65 -8.85
N CYS A 285 4.56 4.80 -7.87
CA CYS A 285 3.97 6.10 -7.53
C CYS A 285 4.63 6.77 -6.32
N ILE A 286 4.92 6.02 -5.26
CA ILE A 286 5.35 6.57 -3.97
C ILE A 286 6.80 7.05 -4.03
N LEU A 287 7.74 6.26 -4.54
CA LEU A 287 9.15 6.67 -4.53
C LEU A 287 9.38 7.94 -5.38
N PRO A 288 8.86 8.05 -6.61
CA PRO A 288 8.88 9.31 -7.36
C PRO A 288 8.24 10.48 -6.62
N ALA A 289 7.06 10.27 -6.00
CA ALA A 289 6.39 11.32 -5.22
C ALA A 289 7.20 11.76 -4.00
N GLN A 290 7.95 10.85 -3.37
CA GLN A 290 8.87 11.18 -2.28
C GLN A 290 10.02 12.05 -2.78
N VAL A 291 10.64 11.73 -3.93
CA VAL A 291 11.66 12.60 -4.56
C VAL A 291 11.11 14.01 -4.75
N PHE A 292 9.93 14.14 -5.36
CA PHE A 292 9.29 15.44 -5.57
C PHE A 292 8.99 16.18 -4.26
N THR A 293 8.49 15.47 -3.25
CA THR A 293 8.20 16.03 -1.93
C THR A 293 9.47 16.59 -1.29
N GLN A 294 10.59 15.87 -1.38
CA GLN A 294 11.86 16.32 -0.81
C GLN A 294 12.42 17.54 -1.55
N LEU A 295 12.28 17.60 -2.88
CA LEU A 295 12.65 18.81 -3.65
C LEU A 295 11.83 20.04 -3.22
N LYS A 296 10.51 19.88 -3.02
CA LYS A 296 9.66 20.97 -2.50
C LYS A 296 9.97 21.33 -1.05
N PHE A 297 10.39 20.36 -0.25
CA PHE A 297 10.79 20.63 1.13
C PHE A 297 12.06 21.49 1.21
N THR A 298 13.03 21.30 0.32
CA THR A 298 14.20 22.20 0.19
C THR A 298 13.77 23.65 0.01
N HIS A 299 12.85 23.90 -0.92
CA HIS A 299 12.30 25.23 -1.19
C HIS A 299 11.61 25.82 0.06
N SER A 300 10.83 25.01 0.78
CA SER A 300 10.17 25.43 2.02
C SER A 300 11.18 25.82 3.11
N ILE A 301 12.29 25.09 3.25
CA ILE A 301 13.36 25.42 4.21
C ILE A 301 13.94 26.79 3.87
N LEU A 302 14.32 27.02 2.61
CA LEU A 302 14.91 28.28 2.18
C LEU A 302 13.96 29.47 2.38
N ASN A 303 12.69 29.33 1.98
CA ASN A 303 11.70 30.41 2.13
C ASN A 303 11.42 30.76 3.58
N ARG A 304 11.39 29.77 4.48
CA ARG A 304 11.23 30.03 5.92
C ARG A 304 12.40 30.83 6.49
N GLN A 305 13.58 30.73 5.88
CA GLN A 305 14.74 31.48 6.32
C GLN A 305 14.77 32.90 5.77
N ILE A 306 14.31 33.17 4.54
CA ILE A 306 14.41 34.50 3.89
C ILE A 306 14.11 35.71 4.82
N PRO A 307 13.02 35.73 5.61
CA PRO A 307 12.72 36.86 6.50
C PRO A 307 13.85 37.15 7.51
N ASN A 308 14.43 36.11 8.10
CA ASN A 308 15.46 36.23 9.14
C ASN A 308 16.74 36.91 8.62
N TRP A 309 17.03 36.80 7.32
CA TRP A 309 18.27 37.31 6.72
C TRP A 309 18.06 38.68 6.07
N SER A 310 16.80 39.01 5.75
CA SER A 310 16.43 40.27 5.11
C SER A 310 16.78 41.50 5.93
N GLU A 311 16.83 41.35 7.25
CA GLU A 311 17.20 42.39 8.21
C GLU A 311 18.72 42.57 8.33
N GLU A 312 19.50 41.51 8.10
CA GLU A 312 20.94 41.48 8.41
C GLU A 312 21.87 41.70 7.20
N ASP A 313 21.49 41.19 6.02
CA ASP A 313 22.28 41.30 4.79
C ASP A 313 21.42 41.20 3.51
N LYS A 314 21.25 42.33 2.82
CA LYS A 314 20.50 42.44 1.56
C LYS A 314 21.09 41.61 0.42
N ARG A 315 22.42 41.44 0.36
CA ARG A 315 23.09 40.68 -0.72
C ARG A 315 22.89 39.18 -0.54
N LEU A 316 23.04 38.71 0.69
CA LEU A 316 22.82 37.30 1.02
C LEU A 316 21.34 36.92 0.83
N THR A 317 20.43 37.79 1.29
CA THR A 317 18.98 37.64 1.05
C THR A 317 18.65 37.55 -0.43
N ARG A 318 19.24 38.42 -1.28
CA ARG A 318 19.05 38.34 -2.73
C ARG A 318 19.56 37.01 -3.30
N THR A 319 20.69 36.50 -2.81
CA THR A 319 21.26 35.23 -3.26
C THR A 319 20.38 34.04 -2.88
N ILE A 320 19.92 33.98 -1.63
CA ILE A 320 19.00 32.94 -1.15
C ILE A 320 17.67 33.02 -1.92
N LYS A 321 17.17 34.23 -2.20
CA LYS A 321 15.96 34.41 -2.99
C LYS A 321 16.12 33.91 -4.43
N ILE A 322 17.23 34.26 -5.10
CA ILE A 322 17.53 33.73 -6.45
C ILE A 322 17.62 32.19 -6.41
N PHE A 323 18.22 31.63 -5.36
CA PHE A 323 18.26 30.18 -5.19
C PHE A 323 16.85 29.59 -5.02
N ALA A 324 16.06 30.10 -4.08
CA ALA A 324 14.71 29.63 -3.84
C ALA A 324 13.83 29.76 -5.10
N ASP A 325 13.91 30.88 -5.80
CA ASP A 325 13.19 31.13 -7.06
C ASP A 325 13.65 30.14 -8.15
N SER A 326 14.95 29.84 -8.24
CA SER A 326 15.48 28.83 -9.17
C SER A 326 14.94 27.43 -8.87
N ILE A 327 14.77 27.06 -7.59
CA ILE A 327 14.12 25.80 -7.20
C ILE A 327 12.63 25.81 -7.52
N ALA A 328 11.96 26.95 -7.30
CA ALA A 328 10.53 27.07 -7.56
C ALA A 328 10.19 26.89 -9.04
N GLN A 329 11.04 27.43 -9.92
CA GLN A 329 10.90 27.37 -11.37
C GLN A 329 11.26 26.01 -11.95
N SER A 330 12.09 25.22 -11.27
CA SER A 330 12.43 23.89 -11.76
C SER A 330 11.23 22.96 -11.56
N SER A 331 10.72 22.42 -12.66
CA SER A 331 9.69 21.36 -12.65
C SER A 331 10.31 19.99 -12.37
N ASP A 332 11.42 20.00 -11.63
CA ASP A 332 12.27 18.82 -11.44
C ASP A 332 11.51 17.79 -10.63
N GLY A 333 11.46 16.59 -11.19
CA GLY A 333 10.78 15.46 -10.63
C GLY A 333 10.85 14.31 -11.61
N ILE A 334 10.38 13.16 -11.15
CA ILE A 334 10.25 11.99 -12.01
C ILE A 334 8.85 12.04 -12.64
N THR A 335 8.81 11.97 -13.95
CA THR A 335 7.62 12.14 -14.78
C THR A 335 7.10 10.79 -15.28
N VAL A 336 5.81 10.74 -15.58
CA VAL A 336 5.19 9.63 -16.31
C VAL A 336 5.25 9.96 -17.80
N GLY A 337 6.12 9.28 -18.54
CA GLY A 337 6.25 9.45 -19.99
C GLY A 337 6.64 10.85 -20.45
N GLY A 338 7.28 11.66 -19.59
CA GLY A 338 7.63 13.05 -19.90
C GLY A 338 6.46 14.04 -19.82
N MET A 339 5.26 13.60 -19.40
CA MET A 339 4.05 14.43 -19.43
C MET A 339 3.77 15.09 -18.07
N THR A 340 3.74 14.30 -17.00
CA THR A 340 3.29 14.76 -15.68
C THR A 340 4.24 14.26 -14.60
N VAL A 341 4.66 15.16 -13.70
CA VAL A 341 5.46 14.78 -12.52
C VAL A 341 4.61 13.95 -11.56
N ILE A 342 5.20 12.86 -11.06
CA ILE A 342 4.52 11.97 -10.12
C ILE A 342 4.49 12.62 -8.74
N THR A 343 3.30 12.96 -8.28
CA THR A 343 3.05 13.57 -6.98
C THR A 343 2.22 12.64 -6.09
N LYS A 344 2.03 13.03 -4.83
CA LYS A 344 1.16 12.30 -3.91
C LYS A 344 -0.29 12.20 -4.40
N SER A 345 -0.79 13.19 -5.15
CA SER A 345 -2.14 13.15 -5.71
C SER A 345 -2.31 12.05 -6.75
N MET A 346 -1.27 11.73 -7.53
CA MET A 346 -1.31 10.62 -8.49
C MET A 346 -1.56 9.27 -7.81
N ILE A 347 -1.03 9.06 -6.60
CA ILE A 347 -1.29 7.85 -5.80
C ILE A 347 -2.79 7.76 -5.49
N LEU A 348 -3.36 8.86 -5.00
CA LEU A 348 -4.78 8.94 -4.67
C LEU A 348 -5.65 8.75 -5.92
N THR A 349 -5.27 9.32 -7.07
CA THR A 349 -5.94 9.09 -8.36
C THR A 349 -5.90 7.61 -8.74
N CYS A 350 -4.74 6.94 -8.65
CA CYS A 350 -4.65 5.51 -8.96
C CYS A 350 -5.55 4.67 -8.04
N LEU A 351 -5.53 4.92 -6.73
CA LEU A 351 -6.36 4.19 -5.76
C LEU A 351 -7.86 4.48 -5.96
N SER A 352 -8.22 5.75 -6.19
CA SER A 352 -9.60 6.17 -6.47
C SER A 352 -10.10 5.74 -7.84
N MET A 353 -9.24 5.30 -8.75
CA MET A 353 -9.66 4.57 -9.94
C MET A 353 -9.84 3.08 -9.64
N ILE A 354 -8.88 2.44 -8.95
CA ILE A 354 -8.92 1.01 -8.69
C ILE A 354 -10.17 0.62 -7.90
N VAL A 355 -10.48 1.33 -6.81
CA VAL A 355 -11.61 0.97 -5.93
C VAL A 355 -12.96 1.02 -6.65
N PRO A 356 -13.37 2.12 -7.33
CA PRO A 356 -14.62 2.16 -8.07
C PRO A 356 -14.67 1.17 -9.23
N TYR A 357 -13.55 0.90 -9.91
CA TYR A 357 -13.53 -0.11 -10.97
C TYR A 357 -13.75 -1.52 -10.42
N ILE A 358 -13.15 -1.86 -9.28
CA ILE A 358 -13.43 -3.13 -8.58
C ILE A 358 -14.91 -3.19 -8.21
N VAL A 359 -15.46 -2.15 -7.59
CA VAL A 359 -16.88 -2.08 -7.21
C VAL A 359 -17.79 -2.23 -8.43
N LEU A 360 -17.51 -1.52 -9.52
CA LEU A 360 -18.28 -1.61 -10.76
C LEU A 360 -18.22 -3.02 -11.37
N CYS A 361 -17.03 -3.64 -11.41
CA CYS A 361 -16.89 -5.01 -11.92
C CYS A 361 -17.68 -6.01 -11.07
N LEU A 362 -17.69 -5.84 -9.75
CA LEU A 362 -18.48 -6.66 -8.84
C LEU A 362 -19.99 -6.46 -9.05
N GLN A 363 -20.44 -5.21 -9.19
CA GLN A 363 -21.85 -4.88 -9.45
C GLN A 363 -22.34 -5.41 -10.80
N LEU A 364 -21.56 -5.24 -11.87
CA LEU A 364 -21.91 -5.74 -13.20
C LEU A 364 -22.05 -7.27 -13.19
N LYS A 365 -21.15 -7.97 -12.49
CA LYS A 365 -21.24 -9.42 -12.36
C LYS A 365 -22.47 -9.86 -11.57
N ILE A 366 -22.77 -9.16 -10.48
CA ILE A 366 -23.99 -9.38 -9.70
C ILE A 366 -25.23 -9.23 -10.61
N GLY A 367 -25.31 -8.17 -11.40
CA GLY A 367 -26.41 -7.97 -12.34
C GLY A 367 -26.52 -9.06 -13.42
N ILE A 368 -25.40 -9.60 -13.89
CA ILE A 368 -25.38 -10.73 -14.85
C ILE A 368 -25.85 -12.04 -14.19
N ILE A 369 -25.44 -12.31 -12.95
CA ILE A 369 -25.90 -13.48 -12.19
C ILE A 369 -27.40 -13.35 -11.87
N GLU A 370 -27.86 -12.17 -11.48
CA GLU A 370 -29.28 -11.91 -11.22
C GLU A 370 -30.11 -12.07 -12.48
N SER A 371 -29.70 -11.50 -13.61
CA SER A 371 -30.41 -11.63 -14.89
C SER A 371 -30.39 -13.06 -15.44
N SER A 372 -29.28 -13.80 -15.33
CA SER A 372 -29.21 -15.21 -15.74
C SER A 372 -30.01 -16.12 -14.80
N SER A 373 -30.04 -15.84 -13.49
CA SER A 373 -30.89 -16.55 -12.54
C SER A 373 -32.37 -16.22 -12.74
N LEU A 374 -32.71 -14.99 -13.11
CA LEU A 374 -34.06 -14.56 -13.44
C LEU A 374 -34.51 -15.19 -14.77
N ILE A 375 -33.65 -15.25 -15.78
CA ILE A 375 -33.92 -15.95 -17.04
C ILE A 375 -34.06 -17.45 -16.81
N ASN A 376 -33.18 -18.08 -16.02
CA ASN A 376 -33.33 -19.49 -15.65
C ASN A 376 -34.58 -19.73 -14.79
N GLN A 377 -34.96 -18.82 -13.90
CA GLN A 377 -36.20 -18.89 -13.14
C GLN A 377 -37.44 -18.65 -14.01
N ILE A 378 -37.39 -17.76 -15.00
CA ILE A 378 -38.47 -17.57 -15.99
C ILE A 378 -38.60 -18.82 -16.86
N CYS A 379 -37.48 -19.42 -17.30
CA CYS A 379 -37.47 -20.68 -18.04
C CYS A 379 -37.96 -21.86 -17.19
N LEU A 380 -37.60 -21.94 -15.91
CA LEU A 380 -38.04 -23.00 -15.00
C LEU A 380 -39.49 -22.80 -14.52
N SER A 381 -39.94 -21.55 -14.31
CA SER A 381 -41.34 -21.25 -13.96
C SER A 381 -42.29 -21.31 -15.15
N ALA A 382 -41.79 -21.16 -16.38
CA ALA A 382 -42.53 -21.52 -17.59
C ALA A 382 -42.70 -23.06 -17.74
N PHE A 383 -41.87 -23.85 -17.04
CA PHE A 383 -41.96 -25.32 -17.03
C PHE A 383 -42.62 -25.92 -15.79
N ASP A 384 -42.81 -25.17 -14.71
CA ASP A 384 -43.34 -25.69 -13.45
C ASP A 384 -44.47 -24.81 -12.89
N LEU A 385 -45.67 -25.01 -13.44
CA LEU A 385 -46.92 -24.65 -12.80
C LEU A 385 -47.15 -25.58 -11.59
N ARG A 386 -46.58 -25.26 -10.42
CA ARG A 386 -47.21 -25.41 -9.08
C ARG A 386 -46.26 -25.05 -7.93
N SER A 387 -46.59 -23.94 -7.29
CA SER A 387 -46.55 -23.67 -5.83
C SER A 387 -45.81 -22.38 -5.44
N GLU A 388 -46.62 -21.44 -4.95
CA GLU A 388 -46.19 -20.18 -4.34
C GLU A 388 -45.99 -20.37 -2.84
N GLN A 389 -44.75 -20.56 -2.39
CA GLN A 389 -44.35 -20.21 -1.01
C GLN A 389 -42.83 -20.21 -0.76
N SER A 390 -42.01 -20.66 -1.71
CA SER A 390 -40.56 -20.80 -1.56
C SER A 390 -39.73 -19.57 -2.00
N LYS A 391 -40.34 -18.55 -2.60
CA LYS A 391 -39.61 -17.42 -3.22
C LYS A 391 -39.01 -16.40 -2.22
N CYS A 392 -39.57 -16.22 -1.01
CA CYS A 392 -39.05 -15.25 -0.03
C CYS A 392 -37.87 -15.74 0.83
N ARG A 393 -37.68 -17.06 1.01
CA ARG A 393 -36.51 -17.59 1.75
C ARG A 393 -35.24 -17.62 0.91
N LEU A 394 -35.35 -17.78 -0.41
CA LEU A 394 -34.20 -17.84 -1.31
C LEU A 394 -33.50 -16.48 -1.45
N LEU A 395 -34.26 -15.38 -1.58
CA LEU A 395 -33.69 -14.02 -1.71
C LEU A 395 -32.85 -13.61 -0.49
N SER A 396 -33.22 -14.05 0.73
CA SER A 396 -32.44 -13.75 1.93
C SER A 396 -31.17 -14.58 2.04
N ILE A 397 -31.16 -15.82 1.53
CA ILE A 397 -29.95 -16.66 1.43
C ILE A 397 -29.00 -16.11 0.36
N PHE A 398 -29.54 -15.64 -0.78
CA PHE A 398 -28.75 -15.02 -1.84
C PHE A 398 -28.11 -13.69 -1.39
N ALA A 399 -28.85 -12.83 -0.69
CA ALA A 399 -28.30 -11.60 -0.09
C ALA A 399 -27.20 -11.91 0.95
N ARG A 400 -27.31 -13.01 1.71
CA ARG A 400 -26.30 -13.46 2.68
C ARG A 400 -25.00 -13.94 2.02
N ILE A 401 -25.08 -14.66 0.89
CA ILE A 401 -23.90 -15.08 0.12
C ILE A 401 -23.23 -13.86 -0.53
N MET A 402 -24.01 -12.89 -1.00
CA MET A 402 -23.52 -11.63 -1.59
C MET A 402 -22.74 -10.75 -0.61
N CYS A 403 -23.20 -10.61 0.63
CA CYS A 403 -22.54 -9.75 1.61
C CYS A 403 -21.31 -10.43 2.27
N CYS A 404 -21.28 -11.76 2.39
CA CYS A 404 -20.10 -12.49 2.88
C CYS A 404 -18.90 -12.40 1.93
N ASN A 405 -19.12 -12.43 0.60
CA ASN A 405 -18.02 -12.28 -0.36
C ASN A 405 -17.50 -10.83 -0.46
N LEU A 406 -18.36 -9.83 -0.26
CA LEU A 406 -17.96 -8.41 -0.30
C LEU A 406 -17.18 -7.99 0.96
N SER A 407 -17.50 -8.56 2.12
CA SER A 407 -16.77 -8.29 3.37
C SER A 407 -15.37 -8.91 3.35
N VAL A 408 -15.25 -10.18 2.95
CA VAL A 408 -13.97 -10.86 2.75
C VAL A 408 -13.16 -10.19 1.63
N SER A 409 -13.81 -9.76 0.55
CA SER A 409 -13.20 -8.93 -0.50
C SER A 409 -12.56 -7.68 0.07
N LEU A 410 -13.28 -6.92 0.89
CA LEU A 410 -12.80 -5.63 1.39
C LEU A 410 -11.59 -5.83 2.31
N THR A 411 -11.62 -6.81 3.21
CA THR A 411 -10.45 -7.13 4.06
C THR A 411 -9.28 -7.67 3.23
N ALA A 412 -9.54 -8.54 2.26
CA ALA A 412 -8.53 -9.12 1.39
C ALA A 412 -7.92 -8.14 0.38
N THR A 413 -8.58 -7.01 0.08
CA THR A 413 -8.02 -5.93 -0.77
C THR A 413 -7.43 -4.80 0.05
N VAL A 414 -8.10 -4.39 1.13
CA VAL A 414 -7.68 -3.24 1.94
C VAL A 414 -6.45 -3.59 2.79
N ILE A 415 -6.34 -4.80 3.33
CA ILE A 415 -5.16 -5.20 4.12
C ILE A 415 -3.88 -5.20 3.25
N PRO A 416 -3.84 -5.80 2.03
CA PRO A 416 -2.70 -5.66 1.14
C PRO A 416 -2.34 -4.22 0.77
N ILE A 417 -3.34 -3.37 0.53
CA ILE A 417 -3.13 -1.94 0.26
C ILE A 417 -2.49 -1.26 1.48
N ILE A 418 -3.00 -1.52 2.68
CA ILE A 418 -2.48 -0.96 3.93
C ILE A 418 -1.05 -1.45 4.18
N ILE A 419 -0.78 -2.75 4.04
CA ILE A 419 0.58 -3.30 4.18
C ILE A 419 1.52 -2.64 3.18
N ALA A 420 1.10 -2.49 1.92
CA ALA A 420 1.89 -1.79 0.91
C ALA A 420 2.15 -0.33 1.32
N LEU A 421 1.14 0.42 1.76
CA LEU A 421 1.28 1.81 2.20
C LEU A 421 2.18 1.96 3.45
N LEU A 422 2.04 1.06 4.43
CA LEU A 422 2.86 1.02 5.64
C LEU A 422 4.32 0.70 5.33
N LEU A 423 4.59 -0.22 4.39
CA LEU A 423 5.96 -0.52 3.93
C LEU A 423 6.68 0.71 3.33
N PHE A 424 5.93 1.73 2.91
CA PHE A 424 6.48 2.96 2.33
C PHE A 424 6.45 4.18 3.27
N ASN A 425 6.24 3.98 4.59
CA ASN A 425 6.27 5.05 5.61
C ASN A 425 5.34 6.23 5.28
N PHE A 426 4.13 5.93 4.83
CA PHE A 426 3.12 6.95 4.59
C PHE A 426 2.26 7.12 5.85
N ASP A 427 2.35 8.28 6.48
CA ASP A 427 1.38 8.77 7.48
C ASP A 427 0.08 9.14 6.73
N VAL A 428 -0.63 8.15 6.19
CA VAL A 428 -1.98 8.37 5.67
C VAL A 428 -2.92 8.21 6.85
N GLU A 429 -4.00 8.99 6.86
CA GLU A 429 -5.24 8.78 7.62
C GLU A 429 -5.92 7.42 7.31
N VAL A 430 -5.16 6.38 6.97
CA VAL A 430 -5.57 4.97 6.81
C VAL A 430 -6.32 4.49 8.05
N TYR A 431 -5.96 5.02 9.22
CA TYR A 431 -6.67 4.75 10.47
C TYR A 431 -8.12 5.23 10.48
N ALA A 432 -8.53 6.15 9.60
CA ALA A 432 -9.93 6.54 9.43
C ALA A 432 -10.74 5.54 8.62
N ILE A 433 -10.09 4.95 7.62
CA ILE A 433 -10.72 4.02 6.69
C ILE A 433 -10.89 2.65 7.35
N ILE A 434 -9.95 2.25 8.22
CA ILE A 434 -9.95 0.92 8.85
C ILE A 434 -11.24 0.67 9.68
N PRO A 435 -11.63 1.51 10.66
CA PRO A 435 -12.85 1.29 11.44
C PRO A 435 -14.11 1.25 10.58
N GLN A 436 -14.20 2.12 9.56
CA GLN A 436 -15.35 2.16 8.66
C GLN A 436 -15.41 0.92 7.76
N ALA A 437 -14.27 0.48 7.22
CA ALA A 437 -14.17 -0.75 6.44
C ALA A 437 -14.50 -1.99 7.27
N ILE A 438 -14.08 -2.00 8.55
CA ILE A 438 -14.40 -3.08 9.48
C ILE A 438 -15.89 -3.00 9.87
N GLY A 439 -16.45 -1.84 10.17
CA GLY A 439 -17.89 -1.70 10.42
C GLY A 439 -18.72 -2.17 9.23
N ALA A 440 -18.32 -1.77 8.01
CA ALA A 440 -18.91 -2.30 6.79
C ALA A 440 -18.80 -3.83 6.72
N TYR A 441 -17.61 -4.38 7.01
CA TYR A 441 -17.40 -5.83 7.08
C TYR A 441 -18.38 -6.53 8.02
N TYR A 442 -18.55 -6.06 9.26
CA TYR A 442 -19.45 -6.66 10.24
C TYR A 442 -20.92 -6.52 9.85
N SER A 443 -21.31 -5.36 9.29
CA SER A 443 -22.68 -5.16 8.79
C SER A 443 -23.03 -6.04 7.60
N LEU A 444 -22.04 -6.38 6.78
CA LEU A 444 -22.18 -7.26 5.63
C LEU A 444 -22.11 -8.74 6.04
N ARG A 445 -21.23 -9.11 6.98
CA ARG A 445 -21.03 -10.49 7.42
C ARG A 445 -22.17 -10.99 8.32
N TYR A 446 -22.72 -10.13 9.16
CA TYR A 446 -23.71 -10.51 10.16
C TYR A 446 -24.99 -9.70 10.00
N THR A 447 -26.12 -10.39 9.91
CA THR A 447 -27.45 -9.77 10.00
C THR A 447 -27.66 -9.12 11.38
N ALA A 448 -28.62 -8.20 11.49
CA ALA A 448 -28.94 -7.58 12.78
C ALA A 448 -29.33 -8.62 13.86
N ALA A 449 -29.96 -9.73 13.48
CA ALA A 449 -30.30 -10.83 14.40
C ALA A 449 -29.07 -11.66 14.80
N GLU A 450 -28.12 -11.89 13.89
CA GLU A 450 -26.86 -12.58 14.22
C GLU A 450 -25.98 -11.71 15.12
N ARG A 451 -25.92 -10.40 14.89
CA ARG A 451 -25.21 -9.47 15.76
C ARG A 451 -25.81 -9.42 17.16
N GLU A 452 -27.13 -9.39 17.27
CA GLU A 452 -27.82 -9.48 18.57
C GLU A 452 -27.45 -10.77 19.31
N LYS A 453 -27.53 -11.92 18.63
CA LYS A 453 -27.13 -13.21 19.21
C LYS A 453 -25.68 -13.18 19.70
N LEU A 454 -24.76 -12.69 18.88
CA LEU A 454 -23.34 -12.59 19.23
C LEU A 454 -23.10 -11.62 20.39
N CYS A 455 -23.82 -10.49 20.45
CA CYS A 455 -23.74 -9.54 21.55
C CYS A 455 -24.17 -10.18 22.88
N VAL A 456 -25.31 -10.90 22.88
CA VAL A 456 -25.82 -11.60 24.07
C VAL A 456 -24.88 -12.74 24.50
N GLU A 457 -24.37 -13.53 23.56
CA GLU A 457 -23.41 -14.60 23.84
C GLU A 457 -22.09 -14.05 24.40
N TRP A 458 -21.58 -12.96 23.81
CA TRP A 458 -20.40 -12.28 24.31
C TRP A 458 -20.63 -11.73 25.71
N HIS A 459 -21.73 -11.01 25.96
CA HIS A 459 -22.05 -10.45 27.28
C HIS A 459 -22.13 -11.54 28.37
N ALA A 460 -22.74 -12.68 28.05
CA ALA A 460 -22.83 -13.80 28.99
C ALA A 460 -21.46 -14.43 29.33
N THR A 461 -20.47 -14.33 28.44
CA THR A 461 -19.17 -15.02 28.57
C THR A 461 -18.02 -14.09 28.95
N ASP A 462 -18.13 -12.79 28.69
CA ASP A 462 -17.08 -11.81 28.94
C ASP A 462 -16.99 -11.46 30.43
N PRO A 463 -15.81 -11.50 31.05
CA PRO A 463 -15.64 -11.23 32.47
C PRO A 463 -15.74 -9.73 32.83
N GLY A 464 -15.80 -8.84 31.85
CA GLY A 464 -15.75 -7.40 32.06
C GLY A 464 -14.35 -6.90 32.46
N THR A 465 -14.28 -5.64 32.88
CA THR A 465 -13.04 -4.91 33.18
C THR A 465 -12.76 -4.73 34.67
N ALA A 466 -13.60 -5.27 35.56
CA ALA A 466 -13.58 -5.05 37.01
C ALA A 466 -12.25 -5.36 37.73
N ASN A 467 -11.34 -6.11 37.10
CA ASN A 467 -10.02 -6.45 37.65
C ASN A 467 -8.88 -5.58 37.13
N LEU A 468 -9.16 -4.57 36.29
CA LEU A 468 -8.15 -3.68 35.75
C LEU A 468 -8.05 -2.43 36.63
N TYR A 469 -6.85 -2.18 37.16
CA TYR A 469 -6.57 -0.91 37.83
C TYR A 469 -6.25 0.15 36.78
N LEU A 470 -7.29 0.77 36.22
CA LEU A 470 -7.18 1.84 35.23
C LEU A 470 -7.31 3.21 35.90
N PRO A 471 -6.59 4.24 35.42
CA PRO A 471 -6.76 5.59 35.94
C PRO A 471 -8.17 6.11 35.62
N ALA A 472 -8.78 6.80 36.58
CA ALA A 472 -10.08 7.42 36.38
C ALA A 472 -10.01 8.54 35.34
N CYS A 473 -11.12 8.78 34.62
CA CYS A 473 -11.17 9.81 33.59
C CYS A 473 -11.21 11.22 34.19
N PRO A 474 -10.42 12.17 33.68
CA PRO A 474 -10.57 13.57 34.04
C PRO A 474 -12.00 14.05 33.74
N PRO A 475 -12.70 14.75 34.66
CA PRO A 475 -14.11 15.08 34.46
C PRO A 475 -14.35 16.15 33.39
N ASN A 476 -13.32 16.92 33.01
CA ASN A 476 -13.40 17.95 31.98
C ASN A 476 -12.10 18.06 31.16
N VAL A 477 -12.19 18.77 30.03
CA VAL A 477 -11.07 18.96 29.09
C VAL A 477 -9.85 19.66 29.69
N GLU A 478 -10.05 20.62 30.60
CA GLU A 478 -8.93 21.35 31.21
C GLU A 478 -8.07 20.43 32.06
N LEU A 479 -8.69 19.54 32.83
CA LEU A 479 -7.98 18.53 33.60
C LEU A 479 -7.34 17.49 32.69
N ALA A 480 -8.03 17.09 31.62
CA ALA A 480 -7.51 16.14 30.64
C ALA A 480 -6.25 16.63 29.91
N ASP A 481 -6.22 17.89 29.48
CA ASP A 481 -5.08 18.46 28.76
C ASP A 481 -3.85 18.66 29.66
N ASN A 482 -4.05 18.69 30.99
CA ASN A 482 -2.99 18.85 31.98
C ASN A 482 -2.55 17.56 32.66
N ASP A 483 -3.23 16.43 32.45
CA ASP A 483 -2.88 15.15 33.08
C ASP A 483 -1.83 14.38 32.27
N PRO A 484 -0.60 14.20 32.79
CA PRO A 484 0.45 13.45 32.08
C PRO A 484 0.13 11.96 31.91
N ASP A 485 -0.83 11.43 32.68
CA ASP A 485 -1.25 10.03 32.58
C ASP A 485 -2.15 9.79 31.34
N PHE A 486 -2.56 10.86 30.64
CA PHE A 486 -3.38 10.77 29.44
C PHE A 486 -2.72 11.47 28.24
N ALA A 487 -3.03 10.95 27.06
CA ALA A 487 -2.64 11.57 25.79
C ALA A 487 -3.86 11.67 24.89
N ARG A 488 -3.96 12.77 24.12
CA ARG A 488 -5.00 12.90 23.09
C ARG A 488 -4.92 11.74 22.11
N ASP A 489 -6.07 11.11 21.84
CA ASP A 489 -6.16 10.07 20.84
C ASP A 489 -5.87 10.71 19.48
N SER A 490 -4.69 10.41 18.92
CA SER A 490 -4.24 10.97 17.64
C SER A 490 -5.12 10.58 16.45
N ILE A 491 -6.08 9.67 16.65
CA ILE A 491 -6.93 9.13 15.59
C ILE A 491 -8.28 9.85 15.60
N PHE A 492 -8.35 11.04 15.01
CA PHE A 492 -9.59 11.84 14.87
C PHE A 492 -10.80 11.04 14.30
N ALA A 493 -10.51 10.03 13.48
CA ALA A 493 -11.54 9.21 12.87
C ALA A 493 -12.04 8.02 13.73
N SER A 494 -11.36 7.67 14.83
CA SER A 494 -11.89 6.72 15.81
C SER A 494 -12.99 7.37 16.65
N THR A 495 -12.81 8.65 17.01
CA THR A 495 -13.76 9.44 17.81
C THR A 495 -15.11 9.53 17.12
N SER A 496 -15.18 10.01 15.88
CA SER A 496 -16.46 10.16 15.17
C SER A 496 -17.17 8.84 14.85
N PHE A 497 -16.44 7.72 14.85
CA PHE A 497 -16.99 6.40 14.49
C PHE A 497 -17.44 5.60 15.72
N PHE A 498 -16.57 5.42 16.71
CA PHE A 498 -16.88 4.64 17.92
C PHE A 498 -17.55 5.46 19.01
N HIS A 499 -17.31 6.78 19.03
CA HIS A 499 -17.74 7.69 20.08
C HIS A 499 -18.65 8.77 19.51
N GLN A 500 -19.83 8.35 19.00
CA GLN A 500 -20.71 9.24 18.26
C GLN A 500 -21.13 10.45 19.11
N GLY A 501 -20.79 11.64 18.64
CA GLY A 501 -21.11 12.91 19.29
C GLY A 501 -20.01 13.47 20.21
N ALA A 502 -18.89 12.77 20.40
CA ALA A 502 -17.72 13.31 21.09
C ALA A 502 -16.91 14.24 20.16
N ASP A 503 -16.38 15.32 20.74
CA ASP A 503 -15.50 16.28 20.05
C ASP A 503 -14.07 15.75 19.93
N PHE A 504 -13.59 15.10 20.99
CA PHE A 504 -12.29 14.42 21.03
C PHE A 504 -12.28 13.36 22.14
N CYS A 505 -11.30 12.47 22.10
CA CYS A 505 -11.01 11.53 23.19
C CYS A 505 -9.54 11.58 23.59
N ILE A 506 -9.25 11.18 24.82
CA ILE A 506 -7.91 10.91 25.34
C ILE A 506 -7.82 9.44 25.76
N ARG A 507 -6.61 8.91 25.83
CA ARG A 507 -6.33 7.57 26.35
C ARG A 507 -5.24 7.60 27.41
N SER A 508 -5.35 6.73 28.40
CA SER A 508 -4.31 6.55 29.40
C SER A 508 -3.01 6.07 28.76
N THR A 509 -1.87 6.61 29.17
CA THR A 509 -0.54 6.21 28.71
C THR A 509 -0.08 4.95 29.45
N ASN A 510 0.70 4.10 28.77
CA ASN A 510 1.19 2.83 29.35
C ASN A 510 2.42 3.04 30.27
N ASP A 511 2.94 4.26 30.37
CA ASP A 511 4.30 4.51 30.87
C ASP A 511 4.43 4.36 32.39
N ASN A 512 3.32 4.35 33.12
CA ASN A 512 3.33 4.24 34.59
C ASN A 512 3.15 2.80 35.12
N GLY A 513 3.15 1.79 34.25
CA GLY A 513 3.10 0.37 34.65
C GLY A 513 1.81 -0.09 35.34
N ARG A 514 0.78 0.77 35.42
CA ARG A 514 -0.49 0.49 36.10
C ARG A 514 -1.43 -0.39 35.27
N ALA A 515 -1.38 -0.30 33.94
CA ALA A 515 -2.22 -1.10 33.06
C ALA A 515 -1.36 -2.00 32.16
N LYS A 516 -1.04 -3.21 32.65
CA LYS A 516 -0.29 -4.20 31.86
C LYS A 516 -1.11 -4.78 30.70
N ASN A 517 -2.44 -4.77 30.83
CA ASN A 517 -3.32 -5.52 29.95
C ASN A 517 -4.41 -4.67 29.26
N GLY A 518 -4.68 -3.43 29.69
CA GLY A 518 -5.80 -2.62 29.18
C GLY A 518 -5.50 -1.12 29.13
N ARG A 519 -6.47 -0.29 28.71
CA ARG A 519 -6.36 1.19 28.68
C ARG A 519 -7.68 1.86 29.02
N GLN A 520 -7.64 3.01 29.68
CA GLN A 520 -8.81 3.87 29.83
C GLN A 520 -8.92 4.79 28.61
N GLN A 521 -10.09 4.85 27.98
CA GLN A 521 -10.43 5.90 27.02
C GLN A 521 -11.48 6.83 27.62
N CYS A 522 -11.27 8.14 27.50
CA CYS A 522 -12.18 9.18 28.00
C CYS A 522 -12.55 10.09 26.82
N CYS A 523 -13.84 10.28 26.57
CA CYS A 523 -14.34 11.05 25.44
C CYS A 523 -15.15 12.25 25.94
N TYR A 524 -14.98 13.40 25.30
CA TYR A 524 -15.56 14.66 25.75
C TYR A 524 -16.48 15.25 24.69
N LYS A 525 -17.58 15.85 25.16
CA LYS A 525 -18.51 16.61 24.34
C LYS A 525 -18.82 17.92 25.06
N ASP A 526 -18.70 19.04 24.37
CA ASP A 526 -18.92 20.38 24.94
C ASP A 526 -18.05 20.62 26.20
N GLY A 527 -16.83 20.06 26.19
CA GLY A 527 -15.85 20.14 27.28
C GLY A 527 -16.13 19.24 28.49
N GLN A 528 -17.23 18.47 28.50
CA GLN A 528 -17.63 17.57 29.57
C GLN A 528 -17.43 16.11 29.20
N LEU A 529 -17.14 15.26 30.19
CA LEU A 529 -16.97 13.82 30.00
C LEU A 529 -18.29 13.18 29.54
N GLN A 530 -18.25 12.46 28.42
CA GLN A 530 -19.38 11.73 27.90
C GLN A 530 -19.42 10.32 28.51
N ILE A 531 -20.55 9.95 29.12
CA ILE A 531 -20.72 8.69 29.84
C ILE A 531 -21.77 7.83 29.11
N GLY A 532 -21.45 6.56 28.90
CA GLY A 532 -22.37 5.57 28.38
C GLY A 532 -22.58 5.65 26.86
N PRO A 533 -23.52 4.84 26.33
CA PRO A 533 -23.74 4.73 24.90
C PRO A 533 -24.37 5.99 24.29
N PRO A 534 -24.19 6.22 22.98
CA PRO A 534 -23.31 5.51 22.05
C PRO A 534 -21.91 6.15 21.93
N GLY A 535 -21.59 7.11 22.81
CA GLY A 535 -20.46 8.02 22.59
C GLY A 535 -19.44 8.10 23.72
N GLY A 536 -19.71 7.49 24.88
CA GLY A 536 -18.79 7.47 25.99
C GLY A 536 -17.52 6.69 25.66
N GLY A 537 -16.40 7.11 26.27
CA GLY A 537 -15.18 6.29 26.28
C GLY A 537 -15.41 5.00 27.09
N SER A 538 -14.61 3.97 26.84
CA SER A 538 -14.70 2.69 27.54
C SER A 538 -13.36 2.25 28.12
N GLU A 539 -13.43 1.33 29.07
CA GLU A 539 -12.29 0.57 29.56
C GLU A 539 -11.92 -0.53 28.55
N ASP A 540 -10.72 -0.47 27.97
CA ASP A 540 -10.21 -1.48 27.04
C ASP A 540 -9.57 -2.64 27.81
N LEU A 541 -9.94 -3.88 27.50
CA LEU A 541 -9.37 -5.10 28.08
C LEU A 541 -8.08 -5.55 27.39
N GLY A 542 -7.85 -5.15 26.12
CA GLY A 542 -6.69 -5.56 25.33
C GLY A 542 -5.64 -4.47 25.15
N ALA A 543 -4.39 -4.73 25.56
CA ALA A 543 -3.27 -3.79 25.40
C ALA A 543 -2.62 -3.84 24.00
N SER A 544 -2.66 -5.00 23.33
CA SER A 544 -2.15 -5.15 21.97
C SER A 544 -3.24 -4.85 20.95
N PHE A 545 -2.87 -4.48 19.73
CA PHE A 545 -3.85 -4.25 18.66
C PHE A 545 -4.76 -5.47 18.43
N LYS A 546 -4.20 -6.68 18.48
CA LYS A 546 -4.97 -7.93 18.27
C LYS A 546 -5.98 -8.15 19.38
N ASP A 547 -5.56 -7.91 20.63
CA ASP A 547 -6.40 -8.10 21.80
C ASP A 547 -7.48 -7.02 21.88
N HIS A 548 -7.11 -5.75 21.66
CA HIS A 548 -8.06 -4.64 21.58
C HIS A 548 -9.11 -4.87 20.50
N PHE A 549 -8.68 -5.34 19.34
CA PHE A 549 -9.60 -5.65 18.24
C PHE A 549 -10.58 -6.77 18.61
N GLY A 550 -10.09 -7.85 19.21
CA GLY A 550 -10.90 -9.03 19.52
C GLY A 550 -11.79 -8.85 20.75
N LEU A 551 -11.26 -8.23 21.81
CA LEU A 551 -11.89 -8.14 23.12
C LEU A 551 -12.72 -6.87 23.31
N ASP A 552 -12.42 -5.79 22.59
CA ASP A 552 -13.09 -4.49 22.80
C ASP A 552 -13.84 -4.05 21.53
N MET A 553 -13.17 -3.98 20.38
CA MET A 553 -13.79 -3.48 19.15
C MET A 553 -14.83 -4.44 18.56
N SER A 554 -14.53 -5.75 18.50
CA SER A 554 -15.45 -6.75 17.91
C SER A 554 -16.80 -6.80 18.64
N PRO A 555 -16.85 -6.83 19.99
CA PRO A 555 -18.10 -6.71 20.73
C PRO A 555 -18.88 -5.43 20.45
N TRP A 556 -18.20 -4.28 20.35
CA TRP A 556 -18.85 -3.01 20.00
C TRP A 556 -19.54 -3.10 18.63
N PHE A 557 -18.93 -3.78 17.65
CA PHE A 557 -19.57 -4.01 16.35
C PHE A 557 -20.83 -4.89 16.43
N TYR A 558 -20.87 -5.86 17.35
CA TYR A 558 -22.06 -6.68 17.58
C TYR A 558 -23.16 -5.90 18.30
N CYS A 559 -22.79 -5.10 19.30
CA CYS A 559 -23.72 -4.51 20.23
C CYS A 559 -24.19 -3.09 19.84
N CYS A 560 -23.33 -2.25 19.27
CA CYS A 560 -23.58 -0.82 19.08
C CYS A 560 -23.67 -0.39 17.60
N TYR A 561 -22.88 -0.99 16.71
CA TYR A 561 -22.73 -0.49 15.34
C TYR A 561 -24.02 -0.57 14.50
N LYS A 562 -24.56 0.60 14.13
CA LYS A 562 -25.76 0.75 13.27
C LYS A 562 -26.91 -0.19 13.68
N GLN A 563 -27.15 -0.31 14.98
CA GLN A 563 -28.32 -1.05 15.44
C GLN A 563 -29.61 -0.32 15.05
N PRO A 564 -30.66 -1.04 14.64
CA PRO A 564 -32.01 -0.49 14.53
C PRO A 564 -32.45 0.17 15.84
N GLU A 565 -33.39 1.12 15.76
CA GLU A 565 -33.86 1.89 16.92
C GLU A 565 -34.34 0.97 18.04
N GLU A 566 -35.08 -0.08 17.70
CA GLU A 566 -35.62 -1.08 18.62
C GLU A 566 -34.54 -1.94 19.32
N LYS A 567 -33.30 -1.94 18.81
CA LYS A 567 -32.16 -2.71 19.34
C LYS A 567 -31.04 -1.85 19.93
N LYS A 568 -31.25 -0.55 20.11
CA LYS A 568 -30.25 0.33 20.74
C LYS A 568 -29.86 -0.13 22.15
N HIS A 569 -30.75 -0.80 22.87
CA HIS A 569 -30.50 -1.38 24.20
C HIS A 569 -29.37 -2.42 24.21
N LEU A 570 -29.01 -3.01 23.06
CA LEU A 570 -27.86 -3.92 22.98
C LEU A 570 -26.54 -3.19 23.23
N CYS A 571 -26.47 -1.89 22.95
CA CYS A 571 -25.29 -1.10 23.25
C CYS A 571 -25.12 -0.91 24.76
N ASP A 572 -26.21 -0.90 25.54
CA ASP A 572 -26.14 -0.88 27.01
C ASP A 572 -25.41 -2.12 27.53
N LEU A 573 -25.67 -3.30 26.95
CA LEU A 573 -24.94 -4.54 27.30
C LEU A 573 -23.44 -4.41 27.06
N TYR A 574 -23.01 -3.70 26.01
CA TYR A 574 -21.59 -3.43 25.80
C TYR A 574 -21.01 -2.59 26.94
N TYR A 575 -21.66 -1.48 27.26
CA TYR A 575 -21.20 -0.58 28.32
C TYR A 575 -21.31 -1.19 29.73
N GLU A 576 -22.17 -2.18 29.97
CA GLU A 576 -22.15 -2.95 31.23
C GLU A 576 -20.85 -3.73 31.44
N LYS A 577 -20.22 -4.20 30.36
CA LYS A 577 -18.94 -4.97 30.41
C LYS A 577 -17.71 -4.12 30.17
N ARG A 578 -17.89 -2.97 29.53
CA ARG A 578 -16.87 -2.00 29.14
C ARG A 578 -17.32 -0.62 29.61
N LEU A 579 -17.32 -0.44 30.92
CA LEU A 579 -17.89 0.74 31.57
C LEU A 579 -17.24 2.03 31.07
N SER A 580 -18.06 3.07 30.94
CA SER A 580 -17.55 4.44 30.89
C SER A 580 -17.21 4.87 32.30
N ASN A 581 -15.97 5.29 32.51
CA ASN A 581 -15.59 5.94 33.75
C ASN A 581 -16.31 7.29 33.85
N ASP A 582 -16.92 7.60 34.99
CA ASP A 582 -17.71 8.82 35.21
C ASP A 582 -16.87 9.99 35.78
N GLY A 583 -15.56 9.75 35.99
CA GLY A 583 -14.63 10.72 36.56
C GLY A 583 -14.81 10.99 38.05
N SER A 584 -15.72 10.30 38.74
CA SER A 584 -15.98 10.51 40.18
C SER A 584 -14.77 10.16 41.06
N GLU A 585 -13.95 9.22 40.62
CA GLU A 585 -12.73 8.79 41.32
C GLU A 585 -11.47 9.53 40.88
N TYR A 586 -11.59 10.51 39.97
CA TYR A 586 -10.44 11.26 39.47
C TYR A 586 -9.79 12.10 40.57
N LYS A 587 -8.48 11.93 40.71
CA LYS A 587 -7.65 12.72 41.64
C LYS A 587 -6.63 13.49 40.82
N VAL A 588 -6.56 14.80 41.05
CA VAL A 588 -5.52 15.64 40.46
C VAL A 588 -4.18 15.15 40.98
N ASN A 589 -3.36 14.57 40.10
CA ASN A 589 -1.97 14.29 40.39
C ASN A 589 -1.26 15.63 40.59
N GLN A 590 -0.95 15.99 41.84
CA GLN A 590 -0.18 17.18 42.20
C GLN A 590 1.32 16.98 41.97
#